data_AF-U6DSJ6-F1
#
_entry.id   AF-U6DSJ6-F1
#
_cell.length_a   1.000
_cell.length_b   1.000
_cell.length_c   1.000
_cell.angle_alpha   90.00
_cell.angle_beta   90.00
_cell.angle_gamma   90.00
#
_symmetry.space_group_name_H-M   'P 1'
#
loop_
_entity.id
_entity.type
_entity.pdbx_description
1 polymer ?
#
loop_
_entity_poly.entity_id
_entity_poly.type
_entity_poly.pdbx_seq_one_letter_code
_entity_poly.pdbx_strand_id
1 'polypeptide(L)'
;PDLQQTKCLRLDPAAPVWAAKQRVLCALNHSLQDALNYGLFQPPSRGRAGKFLDEERLLQEYPPNLDTPLPYLEFRYKRRVYAQNLIDDKQFAKLHTKANLKKFMDYVQLHSTDRVARLLDKGLD
;
A
#
# COMPACT_ATOMS: atom_id res chain seq x y z
N PRO A 1 0.86 -3.05 10.19
CA PRO A 1 0.87 -4.53 10.20
C PRO A 1 2.26 -5.11 10.45
N ASP A 2 3.27 -4.65 9.72
CA ASP A 2 4.61 -5.28 9.74
C ASP A 2 5.32 -5.19 11.10
N LEU A 3 4.97 -4.18 11.93
CA LEU A 3 5.46 -4.04 13.30
C LEU A 3 4.54 -4.62 14.37
N GLN A 4 3.36 -5.16 13.98
CA GLN A 4 2.34 -5.70 14.88
C GLN A 4 2.00 -4.80 16.08
N GLN A 5 1.96 -3.49 15.86
CA GLN A 5 1.68 -2.47 16.86
C GLN A 5 0.68 -1.44 16.33
N THR A 6 0.06 -0.71 17.26
CA THR A 6 -0.83 0.43 16.98
C THR A 6 -0.34 1.67 17.71
N LYS A 7 -0.44 2.84 17.09
CA LYS A 7 -0.14 4.14 17.72
C LYS A 7 -1.32 5.09 17.56
N CYS A 8 -1.69 5.77 18.63
CA CYS A 8 -2.66 6.85 18.59
C CYS A 8 -1.92 8.16 18.34
N LEU A 9 -2.24 8.85 17.24
CA LEU A 9 -1.57 10.08 16.84
C LEU A 9 -2.60 11.17 16.58
N ARG A 10 -2.27 12.41 16.97
CA ARG A 10 -3.03 13.59 16.55
C ARG A 10 -2.57 14.01 15.16
N LEU A 11 -3.41 13.78 14.16
CA LEU A 11 -3.20 14.22 12.78
C LEU A 11 -4.03 15.47 12.51
N ASP A 12 -3.56 16.34 11.62
CA ASP A 12 -4.28 17.54 11.22
C ASP A 12 -5.18 17.22 10.01
N PRO A 13 -6.52 17.30 10.13
CA PRO A 13 -7.43 17.03 9.03
C PRO A 13 -7.32 18.03 7.87
N ALA A 14 -6.90 19.27 8.15
CA ALA A 14 -6.79 20.34 7.16
C ALA A 14 -5.43 20.33 6.43
N ALA A 15 -4.51 19.45 6.84
CA ALA A 15 -3.22 19.28 6.19
C ALA A 15 -3.28 18.18 5.10
N PRO A 16 -2.37 18.23 4.12
CA PRO A 16 -2.19 17.14 3.16
C PRO A 16 -1.82 15.81 3.83
N VAL A 17 -2.19 14.71 3.19
CA VAL A 17 -1.90 13.34 3.66
C VAL A 17 -0.39 13.10 3.84
N TRP A 18 0.47 13.69 3.00
CA TRP A 18 1.92 13.57 3.17
C TRP A 18 2.41 14.10 4.53
N ALA A 19 1.76 15.13 5.09
CA ALA A 19 2.12 15.68 6.40
C ALA A 19 1.76 14.70 7.53
N ALA A 20 0.62 14.02 7.39
CA ALA A 20 0.24 12.94 8.30
C ALA A 20 1.22 11.76 8.22
N LYS A 21 1.65 11.38 7.01
CA LYS A 21 2.68 10.34 6.79
C LYS A 21 3.99 10.71 7.47
N GLN A 22 4.46 11.95 7.36
CA GLN A 22 5.67 12.40 8.07
C GLN A 22 5.53 12.25 9.59
N ARG A 23 4.40 12.65 10.19
CA ARG A 23 4.17 12.43 11.63
C ARG A 23 4.20 10.96 12.03
N VAL A 24 3.64 10.08 11.22
CA VAL A 24 3.71 8.63 11.45
C VAL A 24 5.16 8.15 11.40
N LEU A 25 5.92 8.53 10.38
CA LEU A 25 7.33 8.17 10.24
C LEU A 25 8.16 8.62 11.46
N CYS A 26 7.98 9.85 11.93
CA CYS A 26 8.63 10.34 13.16
C CYS A 26 8.24 9.50 14.38
N ALA A 27 6.95 9.18 14.55
CA ALA A 27 6.46 8.40 15.68
C ALA A 27 6.94 6.94 15.67
N LEU A 28 7.33 6.42 14.50
CA LEU A 28 7.90 5.08 14.32
C LEU A 28 9.42 5.02 14.53
N ASN A 29 10.11 6.16 14.66
CA ASN A 29 11.53 6.26 15.04
C ASN A 29 12.45 5.25 14.33
N HIS A 30 12.42 5.22 13.00
CA HIS A 30 13.25 4.34 12.14
C HIS A 30 13.06 2.82 12.35
N SER A 31 11.97 2.39 12.96
CA SER A 31 11.67 0.95 13.13
C SER A 31 11.31 0.20 11.84
N LEU A 32 11.05 0.91 10.73
CA LEU A 32 10.73 0.32 9.44
C LEU A 32 11.91 0.37 8.47
N GLN A 33 12.22 -0.77 7.87
CA GLN A 33 13.06 -0.83 6.68
C GLN A 33 12.29 -0.27 5.47
N ASP A 34 12.98 0.46 4.59
CA ASP A 34 12.40 1.02 3.36
C ASP A 34 11.15 1.89 3.61
N ALA A 35 11.21 2.69 4.68
CA ALA A 35 10.05 3.38 5.24
C ALA A 35 9.35 4.35 4.27
N LEU A 36 10.05 4.86 3.25
CA LEU A 36 9.48 5.79 2.27
C LEU A 36 8.47 5.11 1.32
N ASN A 37 8.60 3.79 1.14
CA ASN A 37 7.69 2.96 0.37
C ASN A 37 6.43 2.53 1.16
N TYR A 38 6.22 3.07 2.36
CA TYR A 38 4.97 2.93 3.10
C TYR A 38 4.02 4.08 2.81
N GLY A 39 2.72 3.82 2.97
CA GLY A 39 1.66 4.82 2.83
C GLY A 39 0.55 4.63 3.85
N LEU A 40 -0.20 5.71 4.08
CA LEU A 40 -1.47 5.66 4.82
C LEU A 40 -2.50 4.92 3.97
N PHE A 41 -3.13 3.91 4.58
CA PHE A 41 -4.09 3.02 3.93
C PHE A 41 -5.39 3.03 4.71
N GLN A 42 -6.49 3.34 4.01
CA GLN A 42 -7.83 3.19 4.54
C GLN A 42 -8.26 1.73 4.35
N PRO A 43 -8.52 0.99 5.44
CA PRO A 43 -8.95 -0.40 5.33
C PRO A 43 -10.34 -0.52 4.69
N PRO A 44 -10.66 -1.69 4.13
CA PRO A 44 -11.99 -1.95 3.57
C PRO A 44 -13.08 -1.79 4.64
N SER A 45 -14.21 -1.20 4.26
CA SER A 45 -15.34 -0.95 5.15
C SER A 45 -16.65 -0.87 4.37
N ARG A 46 -17.70 -1.54 4.87
CA ARG A 46 -19.06 -1.53 4.31
C ARG A 46 -19.11 -1.79 2.80
N GLY A 47 -18.39 -2.82 2.34
CA GLY A 47 -18.33 -3.20 0.92
C GLY A 47 -17.43 -2.32 0.04
N ARG A 48 -16.83 -1.25 0.59
CA ARG A 48 -15.79 -0.47 -0.11
C ARG A 48 -14.44 -1.16 0.06
N ALA A 49 -13.73 -1.36 -1.04
CA ALA A 49 -12.36 -1.86 -1.02
C ALA A 49 -11.43 -0.88 -0.29
N GLY A 50 -10.39 -1.43 0.35
CA GLY A 50 -9.34 -0.62 0.97
C GLY A 50 -8.51 0.09 -0.10
N LYS A 51 -7.92 1.24 0.27
CA LYS A 51 -7.13 2.06 -0.66
C LYS A 51 -6.04 2.84 0.06
N PHE A 52 -4.95 3.12 -0.65
CA PHE A 52 -4.00 4.13 -0.21
C PHE A 52 -4.62 5.52 -0.32
N LEU A 53 -4.30 6.38 0.63
CA LEU A 53 -4.63 7.80 0.55
C LEU A 53 -3.68 8.47 -0.45
N ASP A 54 -4.19 9.43 -1.20
CA ASP A 54 -3.42 10.27 -2.11
C ASP A 54 -2.65 11.29 -1.28
N GLU A 55 -1.33 11.33 -1.43
CA GLU A 55 -0.43 12.11 -0.58
C GLU A 55 -0.65 13.63 -0.74
N GLU A 56 -1.15 14.08 -1.90
CA GLU A 56 -1.40 15.50 -2.19
C GLU A 56 -2.77 16.01 -1.72
N ARG A 57 -3.72 15.11 -1.44
CA ARG A 57 -5.06 15.49 -0.97
C ARG A 57 -5.06 15.80 0.52
N LEU A 58 -6.05 16.56 0.97
CA LEU A 58 -6.24 16.85 2.39
C LEU A 58 -6.73 15.60 3.13
N LEU A 59 -6.29 15.42 4.37
CA LEU A 59 -6.67 14.25 5.17
C LEU A 59 -8.19 14.18 5.40
N GLN A 60 -8.86 15.33 5.57
CA GLN A 60 -10.31 15.42 5.75
C GLN A 60 -11.13 14.92 4.54
N GLU A 61 -10.53 14.81 3.36
CA GLU A 61 -11.20 14.25 2.17
C GLU A 61 -11.41 12.73 2.28
N TYR A 62 -10.83 12.10 3.32
CA TYR A 62 -10.99 10.69 3.66
C TYR A 62 -11.79 10.57 4.96
N PRO A 63 -13.13 10.56 4.89
CA PRO A 63 -13.95 10.52 6.09
C PRO A 63 -13.68 9.23 6.88
N PRO A 64 -13.62 9.30 8.21
CA PRO A 64 -13.38 8.15 9.06
C PRO A 64 -14.53 7.15 8.96
N ASN A 65 -14.23 5.87 9.22
CA ASN A 65 -15.31 4.90 9.37
C ASN A 65 -16.08 5.20 10.67
N LEU A 66 -17.41 5.24 10.58
CA LEU A 66 -18.31 5.51 11.72
C LEU A 66 -18.50 4.27 12.62
N ASP A 67 -18.05 3.10 12.18
CA ASP A 67 -18.17 1.85 12.94
C ASP A 67 -17.18 1.75 14.11
N THR A 68 -16.18 2.64 14.18
CA THR A 68 -15.16 2.66 15.24
C THR A 68 -15.22 3.96 16.04
N PRO A 69 -15.03 3.91 17.37
CA PRO A 69 -15.07 5.11 18.22
C PRO A 69 -13.95 6.11 17.90
N LEU A 70 -12.88 5.66 17.23
CA LEU A 70 -11.81 6.49 16.72
C LEU A 70 -11.58 6.22 15.22
N PRO A 71 -11.23 7.25 14.43
CA PRO A 71 -10.70 7.07 13.09
C PRO A 71 -9.52 6.08 13.08
N TYR A 72 -9.56 5.12 12.18
CA TYR A 72 -8.53 4.10 12.04
C TYR A 72 -7.97 4.06 10.61
N LEU A 73 -6.64 4.12 10.51
CA LEU A 73 -5.87 3.96 9.29
C LEU A 73 -4.75 2.95 9.55
N GLU A 74 -4.35 2.24 8.50
CA GLU A 74 -3.17 1.39 8.52
C GLU A 74 -1.98 2.10 7.87
N PHE A 75 -0.77 1.79 8.32
CA PHE A 75 0.46 2.17 7.63
C PHE A 75 1.06 0.91 7.00
N ARG A 76 0.97 0.81 5.66
CA ARG A 76 1.29 -0.41 4.90
C ARG A 76 2.37 -0.16 3.87
N TYR A 77 3.19 -1.18 3.60
CA TYR A 77 4.07 -1.19 2.43
C TYR A 77 3.24 -1.08 1.15
N LYS A 78 3.65 -0.20 0.22
CA LYS A 78 2.95 0.03 -1.04
C LYS A 78 3.13 -1.14 -2.00
N ARG A 79 2.26 -2.13 -1.84
CA ARG A 79 2.04 -3.25 -2.78
C ARG A 79 0.83 -2.97 -3.65
N ARG A 80 0.75 -3.63 -4.80
CA ARG A 80 -0.42 -3.61 -5.69
C ARG A 80 -1.70 -3.94 -4.93
N VAL A 81 -2.70 -3.06 -5.05
CA VAL A 81 -4.04 -3.29 -4.51
C VAL A 81 -4.85 -4.07 -5.55
N TYR A 82 -5.10 -5.34 -5.27
CA TYR A 82 -5.89 -6.21 -6.14
C TYR A 82 -7.39 -6.02 -5.89
N ALA A 83 -8.18 -5.89 -6.97
CA ALA A 83 -9.63 -5.74 -6.87
C ALA A 83 -10.34 -7.03 -6.41
N GLN A 84 -9.75 -8.19 -6.73
CA GLN A 84 -10.26 -9.51 -6.39
C GLN A 84 -9.10 -10.44 -6.05
N ASN A 85 -9.29 -11.34 -5.09
CA ASN A 85 -8.28 -12.31 -4.70
C ASN A 85 -8.42 -13.60 -5.55
N LEU A 86 -8.06 -13.51 -6.83
CA LEU A 86 -8.22 -14.60 -7.81
C LEU A 86 -7.00 -15.51 -7.95
N ILE A 87 -5.88 -15.15 -7.31
CA ILE A 87 -4.60 -15.84 -7.46
C ILE A 87 -4.34 -16.62 -6.18
N ASP A 88 -4.14 -17.93 -6.29
CA ASP A 88 -3.77 -18.75 -5.14
C ASP A 88 -2.34 -18.43 -4.65
N ASP A 89 -2.07 -18.64 -3.36
CA ASP A 89 -0.78 -18.30 -2.74
C ASP A 89 0.41 -18.99 -3.42
N LYS A 90 0.23 -20.22 -3.96
CA LYS A 90 1.30 -20.96 -4.63
C LYS A 90 1.63 -20.34 -5.99
N GLN A 91 0.61 -19.93 -6.74
CA GLN A 91 0.77 -19.20 -8.00
C GLN A 91 1.39 -17.84 -7.77
N PHE A 92 0.93 -17.12 -6.74
CA PHE A 92 1.47 -15.83 -6.36
C PHE A 92 2.96 -15.93 -6.00
N ALA A 93 3.34 -16.92 -5.18
CA ALA A 93 4.74 -17.16 -4.84
C ALA A 93 5.60 -17.50 -6.07
N LYS A 94 5.07 -18.27 -7.03
CA LYS A 94 5.78 -18.60 -8.28
C LYS A 94 6.05 -17.35 -9.14
N LEU A 95 5.12 -16.41 -9.19
CA LEU A 95 5.31 -15.15 -9.92
C LEU A 95 6.44 -14.30 -9.33
N HIS A 96 6.57 -14.28 -8.01
CA HIS A 96 7.50 -13.42 -7.28
C HIS A 96 8.84 -14.09 -6.90
N THR A 97 9.25 -15.14 -7.61
CA THR A 97 10.60 -15.70 -7.43
C THR A 97 11.66 -14.71 -7.91
N LYS A 98 12.86 -14.71 -7.29
CA LYS A 98 13.98 -13.84 -7.69
C LYS A 98 14.29 -13.90 -9.19
N ALA A 99 14.22 -15.09 -9.79
CA ALA A 99 14.45 -15.30 -11.21
C ALA A 99 13.36 -14.64 -12.08
N ASN A 100 12.09 -14.76 -11.70
CA ASN A 100 10.98 -14.14 -12.44
C ASN A 100 10.98 -12.61 -12.31
N LEU A 101 11.28 -12.08 -11.13
CA LEU A 101 11.43 -10.63 -10.93
C LEU A 101 12.57 -10.07 -11.78
N LYS A 102 13.73 -10.74 -11.81
CA LYS A 102 14.83 -10.36 -12.70
C LYS A 102 14.39 -10.38 -14.17
N LYS A 103 13.72 -11.44 -14.60
CA LYS A 103 13.23 -11.59 -15.97
C LYS A 103 12.22 -10.50 -16.36
N PHE A 104 11.37 -10.08 -15.43
CA PHE A 104 10.45 -8.94 -15.62
C PHE A 104 11.23 -7.64 -15.85
N MET A 105 12.24 -7.36 -15.02
CA MET A 105 13.11 -6.19 -15.20
C MET A 105 13.86 -6.22 -16.53
N ASP A 106 14.33 -7.39 -16.96
CA ASP A 106 14.97 -7.56 -18.27
C ASP A 106 13.96 -7.24 -19.42
N TYR A 107 12.68 -7.60 -19.29
CA TYR A 107 11.64 -7.22 -20.26
C TYR A 107 11.35 -5.71 -20.28
N VAL A 108 11.38 -5.05 -19.12
CA VAL A 108 11.26 -3.59 -19.04
C VAL A 108 12.44 -2.92 -19.75
N GLN A 109 13.66 -3.35 -19.46
CA GLN A 109 14.88 -2.81 -20.07
C GLN A 109 14.91 -2.97 -21.60
N LEU A 110 14.39 -4.09 -22.11
CA LEU A 110 14.28 -4.37 -23.54
C LEU A 110 13.04 -3.77 -24.20
N HIS A 111 12.29 -2.90 -23.51
CA HIS A 111 11.04 -2.31 -23.98
C HIS A 111 10.01 -3.34 -24.51
N SER A 112 10.01 -4.55 -23.95
CA SER A 112 9.11 -5.64 -24.35
C SER A 112 7.72 -5.49 -23.71
N THR A 113 6.99 -4.44 -24.09
CA THR A 113 5.70 -4.03 -23.49
C THR A 113 4.68 -5.17 -23.42
N ASP A 114 4.51 -5.97 -24.46
CA ASP A 114 3.56 -7.09 -24.47
C ASP A 114 3.92 -8.17 -23.43
N ARG A 115 5.21 -8.38 -23.17
CA ARG A 115 5.66 -9.36 -22.16
C ARG A 115 5.47 -8.83 -20.74
N VAL A 116 5.70 -7.53 -20.54
CA VAL A 116 5.38 -6.83 -19.28
C VAL A 116 3.89 -6.93 -18.99
N ALA A 117 3.03 -6.53 -19.95
CA ALA A 117 1.57 -6.58 -19.80
C ALA A 117 1.08 -7.99 -19.43
N ARG A 118 1.53 -9.03 -20.13
CA ARG A 118 1.16 -10.42 -19.83
C ARG A 118 1.53 -10.89 -18.43
N LEU A 119 2.60 -10.35 -17.82
CA LEU A 119 2.96 -10.67 -16.43
C LEU A 119 2.12 -9.87 -15.43
N LEU A 120 1.81 -8.61 -15.75
CA LEU A 120 0.90 -7.78 -14.95
C LEU A 120 -0.53 -8.34 -14.93
N ASP A 121 -1.03 -8.86 -16.06
CA ASP A 121 -2.35 -9.51 -16.15
C ASP A 121 -2.42 -10.80 -15.33
N LYS A 122 -1.30 -11.49 -15.17
CA LYS A 122 -1.17 -12.65 -14.28
C LYS A 122 -1.08 -12.29 -12.80
N GLY A 123 -1.01 -10.99 -12.48
CA GLY A 123 -0.94 -10.48 -11.12
C GLY A 123 0.45 -10.47 -10.51
N LEU A 124 1.48 -10.19 -11.33
CA LEU A 124 2.74 -9.69 -10.79
C LEU A 124 2.50 -8.32 -10.12
N ASP A 125 3.06 -8.14 -8.93
CA ASP A 125 3.19 -6.85 -8.22
C ASP A 125 4.42 -6.09 -8.75
#